data_AF-E1R725-F1
#
_entry.id   AF-E1R725-F1
#
_cell.length_a   1.000
_cell.length_b   1.000
_cell.length_c   1.000
_cell.angle_alpha   90.00
_cell.angle_beta   90.00
_cell.angle_gamma   90.00
#
_symmetry.space_group_name_H-M   'P 1'
#
loop_
_entity.id
_entity.type
_entity.pdbx_description
1 polymer ?
#
loop_
_entity_poly.entity_id
_entity_poly.type
_entity_poly.pdbx_seq_one_letter_code
_entity_poly.pdbx_strand_id
1 'polypeptide(L)' 'MAGSVSKNARRGGAQQLVSRWGGNIKMKSVFKNGKLKHMAVCEASGNTARKPKDLM' A
#
# COMPACT_ATOMS: atom_id res chain seq x y z
N MET A 1 -25.74 -21.44 15.06
CA MET A 1 -24.83 -20.69 15.96
C MET A 1 -23.51 -20.48 15.24
N ALA A 2 -23.10 -19.24 15.04
CA ALA A 2 -21.88 -18.90 14.29
C ALA A 2 -20.65 -19.49 15.01
N GLY A 3 -19.96 -20.41 14.35
CA GLY A 3 -18.75 -21.04 14.87
C GLY A 3 -17.69 -19.99 15.18
N SER A 4 -17.01 -20.18 16.30
CA SER A 4 -15.98 -19.30 16.86
C SER A 4 -14.92 -18.94 15.82
N VAL A 5 -15.09 -17.80 15.15
CA VAL A 5 -14.08 -17.20 14.27
C VAL A 5 -12.81 -17.06 15.10
N SER A 6 -11.73 -17.74 14.69
CA SER A 6 -10.49 -17.79 15.46
C SER A 6 -9.99 -16.36 15.74
N LYS A 7 -9.37 -16.13 16.91
CA LYS A 7 -8.79 -14.81 17.24
C LYS A 7 -7.76 -14.34 16.19
N ASN A 8 -7.17 -15.28 15.44
CA ASN A 8 -6.24 -15.04 14.33
C ASN A 8 -6.95 -14.73 12.99
N ALA A 9 -8.25 -15.03 12.87
CA ALA A 9 -9.06 -14.63 11.71
C ALA A 9 -9.54 -13.18 11.80
N ARG A 10 -9.13 -12.44 12.84
CA ARG A 10 -9.15 -10.98 12.83
C ARG A 10 -8.18 -10.51 11.74
N ARG A 11 -8.68 -10.35 10.51
CA ARG A 11 -8.04 -9.50 9.51
C ARG A 11 -8.02 -8.10 10.12
N GLY A 12 -6.92 -7.74 10.80
CA GLY A 12 -6.60 -6.34 11.03
C GLY A 12 -6.74 -5.67 9.68
N GLY A 13 -7.71 -4.75 9.56
CA GLY A 13 -8.03 -4.11 8.30
C GLY A 13 -6.75 -3.59 7.65
N ALA A 14 -6.71 -3.55 6.31
CA ALA A 14 -5.56 -3.03 5.60
C ALA A 14 -5.19 -1.65 6.18
N GLN A 15 -4.04 -1.56 6.86
CA GLN A 15 -3.58 -0.29 7.41
C GLN A 15 -3.34 0.65 6.23
N GLN A 16 -4.08 1.76 6.19
CA GLN A 16 -3.87 2.77 5.18
C GLN A 16 -2.50 3.41 5.40
N LEU A 17 -1.63 3.29 4.41
CA LEU A 17 -0.30 3.90 4.44
C LEU A 17 -0.46 5.36 4.05
N VAL A 18 -0.22 6.26 5.00
CA VAL A 18 -0.27 7.71 4.77
C VAL A 18 1.14 8.21 4.50
N SER A 19 1.28 9.10 3.53
CA SER A 19 2.55 9.74 3.21
C SER A 19 2.83 10.90 4.15
N ARG A 20 4.10 11.31 4.24
CA ARG A 20 4.50 12.55 4.93
C ARG A 20 3.82 13.81 4.40
N TRP A 21 3.26 13.76 3.19
CA TRP A 21 2.55 14.86 2.55
C TRP A 21 1.03 14.78 2.75
N GLY A 22 0.54 13.84 3.58
CA GLY A 22 -0.88 13.72 3.93
C GLY A 22 -1.73 12.97 2.91
N GLY A 23 -1.12 12.30 1.92
CA GLY A 23 -1.82 11.52 0.90
C GLY A 23 -1.67 10.02 1.07
N ASN A 24 -2.67 9.25 0.65
CA ASN A 24 -2.58 7.79 0.68
C ASN A 24 -1.47 7.29 -0.27
N ILE A 25 -0.71 6.30 0.17
CA ILE A 25 0.32 5.63 -0.63
C ILE A 25 -0.33 4.40 -1.29
N LYS A 26 -0.44 4.43 -2.61
CA LYS A 26 -0.89 3.29 -3.42
C LYS A 26 0.29 2.59 -4.07
N MET A 27 0.30 1.26 -3.98
CA MET A 27 1.24 0.45 -4.74
C MET A 27 0.74 0.29 -6.17
N LYS A 28 1.57 0.66 -7.15
CA LYS A 28 1.30 0.49 -8.58
C LYS A 28 2.36 -0.41 -9.20
N SER A 29 1.91 -1.30 -10.08
CA SER A 29 2.78 -2.14 -10.92
C SER A 29 2.80 -1.55 -12.33
N VAL A 30 3.94 -1.03 -12.75
CA VAL A 30 4.13 -0.42 -14.07
C VAL A 30 4.98 -1.35 -14.92
N PHE A 31 4.48 -1.73 -16.08
CA PHE A 31 5.23 -2.51 -17.06
C PHE A 31 6.02 -1.55 -17.96
N LYS A 32 7.35 -1.62 -17.92
CA LYS A 32 8.22 -0.76 -18.75
C LYS A 32 9.38 -1.59 -19.31
N ASN A 33 9.59 -1.50 -20.62
CA ASN A 33 10.66 -2.21 -21.36
C ASN A 33 10.69 -3.72 -21.08
N GLY A 34 9.52 -4.37 -21.11
CA GLY A 34 9.39 -5.82 -20.87
C GLY A 34 9.57 -6.25 -19.41
N LYS A 35 9.76 -5.32 -18.48
CA LYS A 35 9.96 -5.61 -17.05
C LYS A 35 8.85 -4.98 -16.22
N LEU A 36 8.31 -5.76 -15.29
CA LEU A 36 7.33 -5.31 -14.33
C LEU A 36 8.04 -4.63 -13.15
N LYS A 37 7.71 -3.36 -12.89
CA LYS A 37 8.24 -2.58 -11.78
C LYS A 37 7.14 -2.27 -10.79
N HIS A 38 7.36 -2.60 -9.54
CA HIS A 38 6.49 -2.17 -8.44
C HIS A 38 6.99 -0.84 -7.88
N MET A 39 6.10 0.13 -7.77
CA MET A 39 6.38 1.46 -7.23
C MET A 39 5.27 1.89 -6.27
N ALA A 40 5.66 2.52 -5.18
CA ALA A 40 4.75 3.22 -4.29
C ALA A 40 4.50 4.62 -4.86
N VAL A 41 3.26 5.09 -4.87
CA VAL A 41 2.87 6.41 -5.37
C VAL A 41 2.00 7.11 -4.34
N CYS A 42 2.35 8.33 -3.96
CA CYS A 42 1.50 9.17 -3.13
C CYS A 42 0.44 9.87 -3.99
N GLU A 43 -0.83 9.80 -3.59
CA GLU A 43 -1.92 10.45 -4.34
C GLU A 43 -1.91 11.97 -4.25
N ALA A 44 -1.47 12.55 -3.13
CA ALA A 44 -1.49 14.00 -2.93
C ALA A 44 -0.33 14.71 -3.65
N SER A 45 0.89 14.17 -3.56
CA SER A 45 2.09 14.81 -4.12
C SER A 45 2.55 14.23 -5.46
N GLY A 46 2.02 13.08 -5.88
CA GLY A 46 2.49 12.36 -7.06
C GLY A 46 3.90 11.77 -6.92
N ASN A 47 4.54 11.89 -5.74
CA ASN A 47 5.86 11.32 -5.50
C ASN A 47 5.84 9.80 -5.63
N THR A 48 6.89 9.29 -6.26
CA THR A 48 7.07 7.86 -6.49
C THR A 48 8.31 7.35 -5.77
N ALA A 49 8.22 6.17 -5.17
CA ALA A 49 9.37 5.52 -4.55
C ALA A 49 9.32 4.01 -4.74
N ARG A 50 10.42 3.33 -4.43
CA ARG A 50 10.47 1.87 -4.52
C ARG A 50 9.73 1.21 -3.36
N LYS A 51 9.79 1.79 -2.16
CA LYS A 51 9.09 1.28 -0.96
C LYS A 51 8.16 2.36 -0.40
N PRO A 52 7.01 1.98 0.20
CA PRO A 52 6.14 2.92 0.88
C PRO A 52 6.83 3.69 2.01
N LYS A 53 7.79 3.07 2.70
CA LYS A 53 8.56 3.68 3.78
C LYS A 53 9.31 4.95 3.36
N ASP A 54 9.68 5.04 2.08
CA ASP A 54 10.40 6.21 1.55
C ASP A 54 9.45 7.41 1.30
N LEU A 55 8.13 7.17 1.32
CA LEU A 55 7.09 8.19 1.14
C LEU A 55 6.36 8.53 2.45
N MET A 56 6.60 7.77 3.52
CA MET A 56 6.06 8.02 4.86
C MET A 56 6.74 9.18 5.56
#